data_AF-A0A2H1V1D3-F1
#
_entry.id   AF-A0A2H1V1D3-F1
#
_cell.length_a   1.000
_cell.length_b   1.000
_cell.length_c   1.000
_cell.angle_alpha   90.00
_cell.angle_beta   90.00
_cell.angle_gamma   90.00
#
_symmetry.space_group_name_H-M   'P 1'
#
loop_
_entity.id
_entity.type
_entity.pdbx_description
1 polymer ?
#
loop_
_entity_poly.entity_id
_entity_poly.type
_entity_poly.pdbx_seq_one_letter_code
_entity_poly.pdbx_strand_id
1 'polypeptide(L)'
;IGLGLHLPEWAKPILGRLGEAGRLAYRLYFRTDEMKKIGGGVLLDKFVTAGNDFIAGKQVSQRLRLFSAHDFNIGALMEVAKVENDHSIPEYGAVFALELYRSRSTGAYSVLPMYLPKAGESSAQYLRIKGCGNSSHCNFNTFRELTKEFLLPEKEFYTKCDIKTEL
;
A
#
# COMPACT_ATOMS: atom_id res chain seq x y z
N ILE A 1 17.53 3.31 -16.14
CA ILE A 1 18.92 3.01 -15.71
C ILE A 1 19.13 3.76 -14.40
N GLY A 2 19.09 3.05 -13.26
CA GLY A 2 19.11 3.69 -11.93
C GLY A 2 20.51 4.00 -11.39
N LEU A 3 21.54 3.32 -11.89
CA LEU A 3 22.92 3.37 -11.36
C LEU A 3 23.91 4.13 -12.26
N GLY A 4 23.43 4.77 -13.33
CA GLY A 4 24.28 5.51 -14.28
C GLY A 4 25.24 4.64 -15.12
N LEU A 5 25.07 3.32 -15.13
CA LEU A 5 25.94 2.39 -15.88
C LEU A 5 25.56 2.31 -17.36
N HIS A 6 26.57 2.10 -18.21
CA HIS A 6 26.35 1.82 -19.63
C HIS A 6 25.66 0.46 -19.81
N LEU A 7 24.63 0.45 -20.67
CA LEU A 7 23.93 -0.77 -21.02
C LEU A 7 24.72 -1.55 -22.10
N PRO A 8 25.02 -2.85 -21.90
CA PRO A 8 25.65 -3.67 -22.93
C PRO A 8 24.84 -3.69 -24.24
N GLU A 9 25.52 -3.69 -25.40
CA GLU A 9 24.84 -3.66 -26.72
C GLU A 9 23.82 -4.80 -26.91
N TRP A 10 24.16 -6.01 -26.44
CA TRP A 10 23.27 -7.17 -26.52
C TRP A 10 21.96 -6.99 -25.73
N ALA A 11 21.97 -6.17 -24.68
CA ALA A 11 20.83 -5.95 -23.80
C ALA A 11 19.86 -4.88 -24.34
N LYS A 12 20.35 -3.90 -25.11
CA LYS A 12 19.54 -2.82 -25.71
C LYS A 12 18.28 -3.31 -26.42
N PRO A 13 18.32 -4.29 -27.34
CA PRO A 13 17.13 -4.72 -28.07
C PRO A 13 16.13 -5.52 -27.22
N ILE A 14 16.55 -6.09 -26.09
CA ILE A 14 15.70 -6.97 -25.26
C ILE A 14 15.20 -6.30 -23.97
N LEU A 15 15.83 -5.21 -23.52
CA LEU A 15 15.56 -4.61 -22.22
C LEU A 15 14.09 -4.16 -22.07
N GLY A 16 13.49 -3.62 -23.13
CA GLY A 16 12.08 -3.25 -23.13
C GLY A 16 11.15 -4.44 -22.83
N ARG A 17 11.38 -5.56 -23.53
CA ARG A 17 10.62 -6.81 -23.36
C ARG A 17 10.84 -7.43 -21.97
N LEU A 18 12.06 -7.36 -21.45
CA LEU A 18 12.34 -7.79 -20.07
C LEU A 18 11.60 -6.93 -19.05
N GLY A 19 11.52 -5.61 -19.27
CA GLY A 19 10.74 -4.71 -18.43
C GLY A 19 9.24 -5.02 -18.46
N GLU A 20 8.68 -5.37 -19.62
CA GLU A 20 7.28 -5.83 -19.74
C GLU A 20 7.04 -7.14 -18.99
N ALA A 21 7.95 -8.12 -19.13
CA ALA A 21 7.89 -9.37 -18.39
C ALA A 21 7.97 -9.13 -16.88
N GLY A 22 8.83 -8.22 -16.42
CA GLY A 22 8.93 -7.80 -15.02
C GLY A 22 7.61 -7.21 -14.49
N ARG A 23 6.99 -6.29 -15.25
CA ARG A 23 5.68 -5.72 -14.88
C ARG A 23 4.58 -6.77 -14.83
N LEU A 24 4.59 -7.74 -15.75
CA LEU A 24 3.65 -8.85 -15.72
C LEU A 24 3.85 -9.71 -14.46
N ALA A 25 5.09 -10.09 -14.15
CA ALA A 25 5.42 -10.86 -12.96
C ALA A 25 4.98 -10.13 -11.68
N TYR A 26 5.23 -8.82 -11.60
CA TYR A 26 4.78 -7.98 -10.49
C TYR A 26 3.25 -8.01 -10.32
N ARG A 27 2.48 -7.79 -11.40
CA ARG A 27 1.00 -7.86 -11.35
C ARG A 27 0.48 -9.22 -10.93
N LEU A 28 1.16 -10.31 -11.32
CA LEU A 28 0.76 -11.67 -10.95
C LEU A 28 0.86 -11.91 -9.44
N TYR A 29 1.73 -11.18 -8.72
CA TYR A 29 1.85 -11.27 -7.26
C TYR A 29 0.57 -10.81 -6.52
N PHE A 30 -0.29 -10.04 -7.18
CA PHE A 30 -1.53 -9.51 -6.61
C PHE A 30 -2.78 -10.08 -7.29
N ARG A 31 -2.67 -11.26 -7.93
CA ARG A 31 -3.73 -11.77 -8.81
C ARG A 31 -5.00 -12.19 -8.06
N THR A 32 -4.86 -12.89 -6.95
CA THR A 32 -6.00 -13.39 -6.17
C THR A 32 -6.18 -12.59 -4.88
N ASP A 33 -7.39 -12.58 -4.35
CA ASP A 33 -7.67 -11.89 -3.10
C ASP A 33 -6.91 -12.48 -1.91
N GLU A 34 -6.65 -13.79 -1.92
CA GLU A 34 -5.77 -14.44 -0.95
C GLU A 34 -4.33 -13.92 -1.04
N MET A 35 -3.76 -13.83 -2.26
CA MET A 35 -2.41 -13.31 -2.46
C MET A 35 -2.28 -11.85 -2.00
N LYS A 36 -3.27 -11.00 -2.33
CA LYS A 36 -3.33 -9.62 -1.86
C LYS A 36 -3.40 -9.54 -0.33
N LYS A 37 -4.32 -10.33 0.28
CA LYS A 37 -4.50 -10.39 1.74
C LYS A 37 -3.22 -10.79 2.45
N ILE A 38 -2.54 -11.83 1.98
CA ILE A 38 -1.27 -12.30 2.56
C ILE A 38 -0.17 -11.24 2.38
N GLY A 39 -0.08 -10.60 1.21
CA GLY A 39 0.96 -9.62 0.92
C GLY A 39 0.82 -8.28 1.64
N GLY A 40 -0.42 -7.77 1.81
CA GLY A 40 -0.67 -6.41 2.29
C GLY A 40 -1.57 -6.31 3.52
N GLY A 41 -2.28 -7.39 3.86
CA GLY A 41 -3.33 -7.37 4.88
C GLY A 41 -2.84 -7.05 6.29
N VAL A 42 -1.61 -7.43 6.63
CA VAL A 42 -0.99 -7.10 7.93
C VAL A 42 -0.77 -5.59 8.08
N LEU A 43 -0.27 -4.91 7.03
CA LEU A 43 -0.07 -3.46 7.06
C LEU A 43 -1.41 -2.72 7.08
N LEU A 44 -2.40 -3.20 6.32
CA LEU A 44 -3.75 -2.65 6.35
C LEU A 44 -4.41 -2.80 7.73
N ASP A 45 -4.28 -3.98 8.34
CA ASP A 45 -4.82 -4.26 9.68
C ASP A 45 -4.21 -3.34 10.74
N LYS A 46 -2.88 -3.15 10.71
CA LYS A 46 -2.19 -2.19 11.58
C LYS A 46 -2.73 -0.77 11.42
N PHE A 47 -3.00 -0.32 10.19
CA PHE A 47 -3.59 1.00 9.93
C PHE A 47 -5.02 1.12 10.47
N VAL A 48 -5.89 0.16 10.14
CA VAL A 48 -7.31 0.18 10.55
C VAL A 48 -7.44 0.08 12.07
N THR A 49 -6.67 -0.80 12.70
CA THR A 49 -6.63 -0.94 14.17
C THR A 49 -6.21 0.35 14.83
N ALA A 50 -5.14 0.97 14.36
CA ALA A 50 -4.69 2.25 14.87
C ALA A 50 -5.73 3.37 14.71
N GLY A 51 -6.43 3.40 13.58
CA GLY A 51 -7.49 4.37 13.34
C GLY A 51 -8.68 4.16 14.28
N ASN A 52 -9.10 2.92 14.49
CA ASN A 52 -10.15 2.59 15.45
C ASN A 52 -9.77 3.01 16.88
N ASP A 53 -8.55 2.69 17.30
CA ASP A 53 -8.05 3.07 18.62
C ASP A 53 -8.02 4.59 18.80
N PHE A 54 -7.54 5.33 17.80
CA PHE A 54 -7.54 6.79 17.81
C PHE A 54 -8.97 7.37 17.93
N ILE A 55 -9.90 6.86 17.13
CA ILE A 55 -11.30 7.32 17.12
C ILE A 55 -12.00 6.99 18.44
N ALA A 56 -11.68 5.86 19.06
CA ALA A 56 -12.18 5.46 20.38
C ALA A 56 -11.57 6.24 21.55
N GLY A 57 -10.66 7.19 21.30
CA GLY A 57 -9.99 7.97 22.33
C GLY A 57 -8.94 7.19 23.13
N LYS A 58 -8.51 6.01 22.64
CA LYS A 58 -7.40 5.28 23.25
C LYS A 58 -6.10 6.04 23.00
N GLN A 59 -5.14 5.88 23.90
CA GLN A 59 -3.83 6.49 23.76
C GLN A 59 -3.08 5.87 22.57
N VAL A 60 -2.91 6.65 21.50
CA VAL A 60 -2.06 6.28 20.36
C VAL A 60 -0.70 6.94 20.53
N SER A 61 0.29 6.18 21.00
CA SER A 61 1.66 6.65 21.24
C SER A 61 2.46 6.89 19.96
N GLN A 62 2.13 6.15 18.88
CA GLN A 62 2.82 6.23 17.59
C GLN A 62 1.86 6.78 16.52
N ARG A 63 1.87 8.11 16.34
CA ARG A 63 1.03 8.80 15.35
C ARG A 63 1.53 8.64 13.92
N LEU A 64 2.84 8.47 13.76
CA LEU A 64 3.49 8.13 12.49
C LEU A 64 4.07 6.71 12.62
N ARG A 65 3.80 5.87 11.64
CA ARG A 65 4.40 4.53 11.51
C ARG A 65 5.08 4.46 10.16
N LEU A 66 6.40 4.36 10.18
CA LEU A 66 7.22 4.29 8.97
C LEU A 66 7.77 2.88 8.82
N PHE A 67 7.61 2.31 7.62
CA PHE A 67 8.10 0.98 7.28
C PHE A 67 9.09 1.12 6.12
N SER A 68 10.35 0.80 6.36
CA SER A 68 11.33 0.62 5.27
C SER A 68 11.12 -0.79 4.71
N ALA A 69 10.77 -0.86 3.42
CA ALA A 69 10.21 -2.07 2.82
C ALA A 69 10.59 -2.18 1.33
N HIS A 70 9.91 -3.06 0.61
CA HIS A 70 10.12 -3.30 -0.82
C HIS A 70 8.94 -2.79 -1.66
N ASP A 71 9.18 -2.67 -2.97
CA ASP A 71 8.18 -2.41 -4.00
C ASP A 71 6.93 -3.30 -3.84
N PHE A 72 7.11 -4.60 -3.58
CA PHE A 72 6.02 -5.53 -3.31
C PHE A 72 5.15 -5.14 -2.11
N ASN A 73 5.72 -4.56 -1.06
CA ASN A 73 4.94 -4.13 0.10
C ASN A 73 4.08 -2.91 -0.24
N ILE A 74 4.61 -1.98 -1.05
CA ILE A 74 3.87 -0.82 -1.55
C ILE A 74 2.69 -1.30 -2.41
N GLY A 75 2.96 -2.13 -3.42
CA GLY A 75 1.92 -2.69 -4.28
C GLY A 75 0.86 -3.46 -3.51
N ALA A 76 1.28 -4.35 -2.60
CA ALA A 76 0.35 -5.14 -1.80
C ALA A 76 -0.56 -4.26 -0.94
N LEU A 77 -0.01 -3.22 -0.31
CA LEU A 77 -0.80 -2.30 0.51
C LEU A 77 -1.76 -1.46 -0.35
N MET A 78 -1.34 -0.99 -1.52
CA MET A 78 -2.21 -0.27 -2.46
C MET A 78 -3.39 -1.14 -2.93
N GLU A 79 -3.15 -2.42 -3.18
CA GLU A 79 -4.16 -3.41 -3.59
C GLU A 79 -5.21 -3.64 -2.50
N VAL A 80 -4.78 -3.98 -1.28
CA VAL A 80 -5.73 -4.24 -0.17
C VAL A 80 -6.43 -2.97 0.31
N ALA A 81 -5.82 -1.79 0.14
CA ALA A 81 -6.45 -0.49 0.36
C ALA A 81 -7.39 -0.08 -0.79
N LYS A 82 -7.49 -0.89 -1.85
CA LYS A 82 -8.34 -0.70 -3.03
C LYS A 82 -8.10 0.62 -3.74
N VAL A 83 -6.85 1.06 -3.77
CA VAL A 83 -6.49 2.30 -4.46
C VAL A 83 -6.54 2.10 -5.97
N GLU A 84 -7.10 3.08 -6.68
CA GLU A 84 -7.01 3.19 -8.13
C GLU A 84 -5.55 3.45 -8.52
N ASN A 85 -4.88 2.42 -9.05
CA ASN A 85 -3.50 2.50 -9.50
C ASN A 85 -3.32 1.76 -10.84
N ASP A 86 -2.27 2.10 -11.57
CA ASP A 86 -1.93 1.53 -12.88
C ASP A 86 -1.12 0.23 -12.79
N HIS A 87 -0.87 -0.26 -11.57
CA HIS A 87 -0.01 -1.39 -11.23
C HIS A 87 1.39 -1.30 -11.83
N SER A 88 1.91 -0.07 -11.95
CA SER A 88 3.33 0.17 -12.20
C SER A 88 4.17 -0.33 -11.03
N ILE A 89 5.40 -0.77 -11.33
CA ILE A 89 6.38 -1.14 -10.29
C ILE A 89 6.85 0.17 -9.63
N PRO A 90 6.73 0.32 -8.30
CA PRO A 90 7.27 1.47 -7.58
C PRO A 90 8.76 1.68 -7.87
N GLU A 91 9.16 2.92 -8.15
CA GLU A 91 10.57 3.25 -8.39
C GLU A 91 11.35 3.34 -7.07
N TYR A 92 12.67 3.43 -7.16
CA TYR A 92 13.54 3.57 -5.99
C TYR A 92 13.12 4.76 -5.09
N GLY A 93 12.95 4.47 -3.80
CA GLY A 93 12.56 5.45 -2.79
C GLY A 93 11.11 5.93 -2.92
N ALA A 94 10.26 5.22 -3.66
CA ALA A 94 8.83 5.47 -3.66
C ALA A 94 8.23 5.32 -2.25
N VAL A 95 7.19 6.10 -1.96
CA VAL A 95 6.46 6.08 -0.70
C VAL A 95 4.97 6.01 -0.98
N PHE A 96 4.29 5.02 -0.40
CA PHE A 96 2.83 5.00 -0.31
C PHE A 96 2.43 5.11 1.16
N ALA A 97 1.46 5.97 1.45
CA ALA A 97 0.93 6.10 2.81
C ALA A 97 -0.60 6.23 2.82
N LEU A 98 -1.18 5.82 3.94
CA LEU A 98 -2.58 6.03 4.28
C LEU A 98 -2.61 7.01 5.45
N GLU A 99 -3.31 8.13 5.28
CA GLU A 99 -3.45 9.15 6.30
C GLU A 99 -4.88 9.19 6.84
N LEU A 100 -5.01 9.18 8.17
CA LEU A 100 -6.30 9.35 8.85
C LEU A 100 -6.54 10.83 9.12
N TYR A 101 -7.58 11.38 8.50
CA TYR A 101 -7.99 12.77 8.63
C TYR A 101 -9.24 12.91 9.49
N ARG A 102 -9.30 13.97 10.30
CA ARG A 102 -10.52 14.43 10.97
C ARG A 102 -10.94 15.78 10.39
N SER A 103 -12.15 15.85 9.85
CA SER A 103 -12.75 17.10 9.39
C SER A 103 -12.92 18.06 10.56
N ARG A 104 -12.45 19.31 10.40
CA ARG A 104 -12.64 20.36 11.42
C ARG A 104 -14.09 20.85 11.46
N SER A 105 -14.81 20.81 10.35
CA SER A 105 -16.19 21.30 10.25
C SER A 105 -17.22 20.27 10.72
N THR A 106 -17.02 18.99 10.40
CA THR A 106 -18.00 17.93 10.69
C THR A 106 -17.55 16.97 11.77
N GLY A 107 -16.27 16.98 12.16
CA GLY A 107 -15.68 15.99 13.06
C GLY A 107 -15.53 14.60 12.45
N ALA A 108 -15.98 14.38 11.20
CA ALA A 108 -15.97 13.09 10.53
C ALA A 108 -14.55 12.64 10.16
N TYR A 109 -14.33 11.32 10.19
CA TYR A 109 -13.05 10.71 9.85
C TYR A 109 -13.00 10.20 8.41
N SER A 110 -11.84 10.39 7.77
CA SER A 110 -11.59 9.92 6.40
C SER A 110 -10.17 9.40 6.24
N VAL A 111 -9.96 8.55 5.23
CA VAL A 111 -8.65 8.06 4.79
C VAL A 111 -8.28 8.77 3.50
N LEU A 112 -7.05 9.27 3.43
CA LEU A 112 -6.44 9.84 2.23
C LEU A 112 -5.22 8.98 1.86
N PRO A 113 -5.24 8.26 0.73
CA PRO A 113 -4.06 7.59 0.21
C PRO A 113 -3.17 8.59 -0.52
N MET A 114 -1.88 8.59 -0.21
CA MET A 114 -0.87 9.45 -0.84
C MET A 114 0.25 8.62 -1.44
N TYR A 115 0.84 9.10 -2.54
CA TYR A 115 1.92 8.42 -3.24
C TYR A 115 3.00 9.40 -3.72
N LEU A 116 4.25 9.08 -3.41
CA LEU A 116 5.44 9.69 -3.99
C LEU A 116 6.10 8.61 -4.86
N PRO A 117 6.12 8.76 -6.18
CA PRO A 117 6.52 7.69 -7.09
C PRO A 117 8.01 7.35 -7.08
N LYS A 118 8.88 8.23 -6.58
CA LYS A 118 10.34 8.06 -6.59
C LYS A 118 11.02 8.97 -5.56
N ALA A 119 12.27 8.66 -5.23
CA ALA A 119 13.13 9.52 -4.42
C ALA A 119 13.28 10.91 -5.04
N GLY A 120 13.24 11.94 -4.19
CA GLY A 120 13.40 13.34 -4.60
C GLY A 120 12.12 13.99 -5.14
N GLU A 121 11.01 13.26 -5.27
CA GLU A 121 9.72 13.87 -5.57
C GLU A 121 9.20 14.66 -4.36
N SER A 122 8.80 15.91 -4.58
CA SER A 122 8.34 16.81 -3.51
C SER A 122 6.82 16.94 -3.44
N SER A 123 6.12 16.58 -4.52
CA SER A 123 4.66 16.69 -4.62
C SER A 123 4.00 15.33 -4.51
N ALA A 124 3.33 15.08 -3.39
CA ALA A 124 2.57 13.86 -3.18
C ALA A 124 1.32 13.83 -4.08
N GLN A 125 1.09 12.69 -4.72
CA GLN A 125 -0.13 12.41 -5.47
C GLN A 125 -1.19 11.88 -4.50
N TYR A 126 -2.37 12.48 -4.50
CA TYR A 126 -3.51 11.94 -3.76
C TYR A 126 -4.29 10.97 -4.63
N LEU A 127 -4.33 9.72 -4.19
CA LEU A 127 -4.96 8.65 -4.94
C LEU A 127 -6.45 8.53 -4.55
N ARG A 128 -7.19 7.71 -5.29
CA ARG A 128 -8.60 7.45 -5.05
C ARG A 128 -8.80 6.01 -4.60
N ILE A 129 -9.76 5.78 -3.71
CA ILE A 129 -10.14 4.43 -3.27
C ILE A 129 -11.38 4.01 -4.07
N LYS A 130 -11.29 2.86 -4.74
CA LYS A 130 -12.40 2.27 -5.51
C LYS A 130 -13.61 2.06 -4.58
N GLY A 131 -14.75 2.65 -4.94
CA GLY A 131 -15.97 2.58 -4.15
C GLY A 131 -16.19 3.78 -3.19
N CYS A 132 -15.29 4.77 -3.17
CA CYS A 132 -15.45 6.00 -2.37
C CYS A 132 -15.88 7.23 -3.19
N GLY A 133 -16.44 7.04 -4.38
CA GLY A 133 -16.88 8.12 -5.26
C GLY A 133 -15.71 8.88 -5.92
N ASN A 134 -15.91 10.17 -6.20
CA ASN A 134 -14.92 11.02 -6.88
C ASN A 134 -13.95 11.78 -5.95
N SER A 135 -14.00 11.51 -4.65
CA SER A 135 -13.17 12.15 -3.64
C SER A 135 -11.93 11.31 -3.33
N SER A 136 -10.78 11.95 -3.15
CA SER A 136 -9.58 11.30 -2.59
C SER A 136 -9.71 11.02 -1.09
N HIS A 137 -10.56 11.79 -0.38
CA HIS A 137 -10.93 11.48 0.99
C HIS A 137 -12.07 10.45 0.99
N CYS A 138 -11.76 9.23 1.43
CA CYS A 138 -12.75 8.19 1.65
C CYS A 138 -13.21 8.20 3.11
N ASN A 139 -14.53 8.19 3.38
CA ASN A 139 -15.02 8.05 4.76
C ASN A 139 -14.42 6.80 5.44
N PHE A 140 -13.97 6.93 6.68
CA PHE A 140 -13.24 5.86 7.37
C PHE A 140 -14.07 4.58 7.54
N ASN A 141 -15.37 4.68 7.83
CA ASN A 141 -16.23 3.50 7.93
C ASN A 141 -16.46 2.85 6.56
N THR A 142 -16.63 3.66 5.52
CA THR A 142 -16.73 3.15 4.14
C THR A 142 -15.44 2.43 3.72
N PHE A 143 -14.28 3.01 4.02
CA PHE A 143 -12.98 2.38 3.77
C PHE A 143 -12.87 1.02 4.48
N ARG A 144 -13.24 0.96 5.77
CA ARG A 144 -13.25 -0.29 6.54
C ARG A 144 -14.14 -1.35 5.90
N GLU A 145 -15.37 -1.00 5.52
CA GLU A 145 -16.28 -1.94 4.88
C GLU A 145 -15.77 -2.44 3.53
N LEU A 146 -15.15 -1.55 2.73
CA LEU A 146 -14.61 -1.90 1.43
C LEU A 146 -13.40 -2.84 1.50
N THR A 147 -12.65 -2.79 2.61
CA THR A 147 -11.36 -3.46 2.78
C THR A 147 -11.38 -4.61 3.80
N LYS A 148 -12.52 -4.86 4.46
CA LYS A 148 -12.64 -5.82 5.57
C LYS A 148 -12.15 -7.23 5.26
N GLU A 149 -12.38 -7.72 4.04
CA GLU A 149 -11.97 -9.06 3.62
C GLU A 149 -10.44 -9.22 3.60
N PHE A 150 -9.72 -8.12 3.41
CA PHE A 150 -8.25 -8.11 3.33
C PHE A 150 -7.56 -7.86 4.68
N LEU A 151 -8.30 -7.56 5.75
CA LEU A 151 -7.70 -7.43 7.08
C LEU A 151 -7.12 -8.76 7.52
N LEU A 152 -5.85 -8.75 7.93
CA LEU A 152 -5.14 -9.93 8.38
C LEU A 152 -4.30 -9.58 9.61
N PRO A 153 -4.75 -9.92 10.82
CA PRO A 153 -3.95 -9.77 12.03
C PRO A 153 -2.62 -10.52 11.91
N GLU A 154 -1.54 -9.92 12.40
CA GLU A 154 -0.18 -10.46 12.25
C GLU A 154 -0.03 -11.90 12.79
N LYS A 155 -0.68 -12.22 13.92
CA LYS A 155 -0.71 -13.58 14.46
C LYS A 155 -1.37 -14.59 13.51
N GLU A 156 -2.44 -14.18 12.84
CA GLU A 156 -3.13 -15.01 11.85
C GLU A 156 -2.26 -15.21 10.60
N PHE A 157 -1.54 -14.17 10.16
CA PHE A 157 -0.56 -14.28 9.08
C PHE A 157 0.49 -15.35 9.37
N TYR A 158 1.13 -15.31 10.55
CA TYR A 158 2.13 -16.32 10.93
C TYR A 158 1.53 -17.73 10.95
N THR A 159 0.32 -17.88 11.48
CA THR A 159 -0.37 -19.16 11.53
C THR A 159 -0.69 -19.69 10.12
N LYS A 160 -1.23 -18.84 9.24
CA LYS A 160 -1.57 -19.22 7.86
C LYS A 160 -0.36 -19.59 7.01
N CYS A 161 0.75 -18.91 7.24
CA CYS A 161 1.99 -19.12 6.48
C CYS A 161 2.90 -20.19 7.12
N ASP A 162 2.46 -20.84 8.20
CA ASP A 162 3.26 -21.79 9.00
C ASP A 162 4.66 -21.25 9.34
N ILE A 163 4.72 -19.96 9.67
CA ILE A 163 5.96 -19.29 10.05
C ILE A 163 6.18 -19.54 11.53
N LYS A 164 7.24 -20.27 11.86
CA LYS A 164 7.70 -20.42 13.24
C LYS A 164 8.27 -19.09 13.71
N THR A 165 7.59 -18.44 14.65
CA THR A 165 8.11 -17.28 15.34
C THR A 165 9.06 -17.76 16.43
N GLU A 166 10.38 -17.52 16.29
CA GLU A 166 11.36 -17.77 17.36
C GLU A 166 11.38 -16.65 18.43
N LEU A 167 10.24 -16.02 18.68
CA LEU A 167 10.07 -14.97 19.69
C LEU A 167 9.27 -15.48 20.89
#